data_AF-A0A9P4SC32-F1
#
_entry.id   AF-A0A9P4SC32-F1
#
_cell.length_a   1.000
_cell.length_b   1.000
_cell.length_c   1.000
_cell.angle_alpha   90.00
_cell.angle_beta   90.00
_cell.angle_gamma   90.00
#
_symmetry.space_group_name_H-M   'P 1'
#
loop_
_entity.id
_entity.type
_entity.pdbx_description
1 polymer ?
#
loop_
_entity_poly.entity_id
_entity_poly.type
_entity_poly.pdbx_seq_one_letter_code
_entity_poly.pdbx_strand_id
1 'polypeptide(L)' 'MSTKNQLQEIADLPRDFLKDGTQFLNRCTKPDQREFWKISQAVGMGFLVMGTIGYVVKLIHIPVNNILVGGA' A
#
# COMPACT_ATOMS: atom_id res chain seq x y z
N MET A 1 14.79 -19.99 -39.96
CA MET A 1 15.41 -18.84 -39.26
C MET A 1 14.30 -17.87 -38.90
N SER A 2 13.71 -17.92 -37.68
CA SER A 2 12.75 -16.88 -37.25
C SER A 2 12.41 -16.83 -35.74
N THR A 3 12.36 -17.93 -34.99
CA THR A 3 11.68 -17.89 -33.66
C THR A 3 12.57 -17.60 -32.44
N LYS A 4 13.87 -17.92 -32.45
CA LYS A 4 14.73 -17.81 -31.25
C LYS A 4 15.13 -16.37 -30.89
N ASN A 5 15.24 -15.48 -31.88
CA ASN A 5 15.66 -14.09 -31.66
C ASN A 5 14.54 -13.26 -31.01
N GLN A 6 13.29 -13.51 -31.37
CA GLN A 6 12.13 -12.82 -30.79
C GLN A 6 11.95 -13.16 -29.30
N LEU A 7 12.18 -14.41 -28.89
CA LEU A 7 12.11 -14.77 -27.47
C LEU A 7 13.28 -14.19 -26.64
N GLN A 8 14.47 -14.04 -27.22
CA GLN A 8 15.59 -13.37 -26.55
C GLN A 8 15.31 -11.87 -26.38
N GLU A 9 14.83 -11.21 -27.44
CA GLU A 9 14.52 -9.77 -27.42
C GLU A 9 13.41 -9.43 -26.41
N ILE A 10 12.39 -10.29 -26.27
CA ILE A 10 11.33 -10.15 -25.25
C ILE A 10 11.87 -10.45 -23.83
N ALA A 11 12.88 -11.32 -23.69
CA ALA A 11 13.49 -11.66 -22.41
C ALA A 11 14.54 -10.63 -21.93
N ASP A 12 15.13 -9.88 -22.86
CA ASP A 12 16.08 -8.79 -22.55
C ASP A 12 15.34 -7.53 -22.03
N LEU A 13 14.13 -7.27 -22.53
CA LEU A 13 13.27 -6.16 -22.10
C LEU A 13 13.03 -6.08 -20.57
N PRO A 14 12.63 -7.15 -19.85
CA PRO A 14 12.50 -7.11 -18.40
C PRO A 14 13.85 -6.99 -17.69
N ARG A 15 14.95 -7.46 -18.31
CA ARG A 15 16.29 -7.36 -17.72
C ARG A 15 16.78 -5.92 -17.71
N ASP A 16 16.58 -5.21 -18.82
CA ASP A 16 16.88 -3.78 -18.94
C ASP A 16 15.95 -2.95 -18.05
N PHE A 17 14.67 -3.29 -17.96
CA PHE A 17 13.72 -2.59 -17.08
C PHE A 17 14.08 -2.70 -15.59
N LEU A 18 14.51 -3.89 -15.13
CA LEU A 18 15.01 -4.08 -13.76
C LEU A 18 16.32 -3.32 -13.52
N LYS A 19 17.21 -3.28 -14.51
CA LYS A 19 18.47 -2.56 -14.43
C LYS A 19 18.25 -1.05 -14.33
N ASP A 20 17.35 -0.51 -15.13
CA ASP A 20 16.96 0.90 -15.08
C ASP A 20 16.18 1.22 -13.80
N GLY A 21 15.29 0.33 -13.36
CA GLY A 21 14.55 0.48 -12.11
C GLY A 21 15.45 0.50 -10.87
N THR A 22 16.50 -0.32 -10.85
CA THR A 22 17.49 -0.30 -9.76
C THR A 22 18.35 0.96 -9.79
N GLN A 23 18.75 1.44 -10.97
CA GLN A 23 19.48 2.69 -11.10
C GLN A 23 18.64 3.90 -10.66
N PHE A 24 17.35 3.90 -10.99
CA PHE A 24 16.38 4.89 -10.53
C PHE A 24 16.24 4.87 -9.00
N LEU A 25 16.02 3.71 -8.39
CA LEU A 25 15.88 3.57 -6.94
C LEU A 25 17.16 3.99 -6.18
N ASN A 26 18.32 3.86 -6.81
CA ASN A 26 19.59 4.31 -6.26
C ASN A 26 19.80 5.83 -6.38
N ARG A 27 19.10 6.50 -7.30
CA ARG A 27 19.05 7.96 -7.44
C ARG A 27 18.03 8.63 -6.51
N CYS A 28 17.04 7.88 -6.00
CA CYS A 28 16.08 8.40 -5.03
C CYS A 28 16.77 8.76 -3.70
N THR A 29 16.35 9.88 -3.10
CA THR A 29 16.70 10.19 -1.71
C THR A 29 15.99 9.19 -0.80
N LYS A 30 16.77 8.37 -0.08
CA LYS A 30 16.23 7.44 0.90
C LYS A 30 15.97 8.20 2.20
N PRO A 31 14.82 7.99 2.85
CA PRO A 31 14.50 8.68 4.09
C PRO A 31 15.51 8.33 5.18
N ASP A 32 15.93 9.33 5.93
CA ASP A 32 16.79 9.12 7.09
C ASP A 32 15.98 8.48 8.24
N GLN A 33 16.66 7.83 9.19
CA GLN A 33 16.00 7.19 10.34
C GLN A 33 15.11 8.17 11.11
N ARG A 34 15.54 9.43 11.27
CA ARG A 34 14.74 10.45 11.97
C ARG A 34 13.47 10.84 11.22
N GLU A 35 13.54 10.89 9.89
CA GLU A 35 12.39 11.21 9.03
C GLU A 35 11.39 10.06 9.04
N PHE A 36 11.89 8.83 8.95
CA PHE A 36 11.07 7.63 9.04
C PHE A 36 10.28 7.58 10.34
N TRP A 37 10.92 7.81 11.50
CA TRP A 37 10.24 7.83 12.80
C TRP A 37 9.14 8.89 12.89
N LYS A 38 9.36 10.10 12.36
CA LYS A 38 8.34 11.16 12.35
C LYS A 38 7.14 10.78 11.48
N ILE A 39 7.39 10.25 10.29
CA ILE A 39 6.33 9.83 9.36
C ILE A 39 5.56 8.66 9.96
N SER A 40 6.25 7.64 10.47
CA SER A 40 5.62 6.48 11.12
C SER A 40 4.79 6.88 12.34
N GLN A 41 5.24 7.85 13.15
CA GLN A 41 4.46 8.35 14.28
C GLN A 41 3.18 9.05 13.82
N ALA A 42 3.26 9.92 12.80
CA ALA A 42 2.10 10.61 12.26
C ALA A 42 1.09 9.63 11.65
N VAL A 43 1.56 8.66 10.85
CA VAL A 43 0.72 7.61 10.25
C VAL A 43 0.11 6.72 11.33
N GLY A 44 0.89 6.33 12.34
CA GLY A 44 0.41 5.50 13.46
C GLY A 44 -0.69 6.18 14.26
N MET A 45 -0.54 7.49 14.53
CA MET A 45 -1.59 8.28 15.19
C MET A 45 -2.85 8.40 14.33
N GLY A 46 -2.70 8.64 13.03
CA GLY A 46 -3.82 8.67 12.09
C GLY A 46 -4.57 7.33 12.01
N PHE A 47 -3.84 6.22 11.96
CA PHE A 47 -4.42 4.88 11.96
C PHE A 47 -5.20 4.60 13.25
N LEU A 48 -4.65 5.00 14.41
CA LEU A 48 -5.31 4.83 15.70
C LEU A 48 -6.63 5.62 15.77
N VAL A 49 -6.64 6.87 15.30
CA VAL A 49 -7.84 7.73 15.31
C VAL A 49 -8.90 7.18 14.35
N MET A 50 -8.52 6.84 13.11
CA MET A 50 -9.48 6.31 12.13
C MET A 50 -10.01 4.93 12.54
N GLY A 51 -9.16 4.09 13.15
CA GLY A 51 -9.53 2.79 13.68
C GLY A 51 -10.50 2.88 14.85
N THR A 52 -10.26 3.80 15.80
CA THR A 52 -11.14 3.99 16.95
C THR A 52 -12.50 4.56 16.53
N ILE A 53 -12.54 5.54 15.63
CA ILE A 53 -13.79 6.08 15.08
C ILE A 53 -14.60 4.97 14.39
N GLY A 54 -13.97 4.16 13.52
CA GLY A 54 -14.63 3.05 12.85
C GLY A 54 -15.19 2.00 13.82
N TYR A 55 -14.46 1.68 14.89
CA TYR A 55 -14.91 0.75 15.91
C TYR A 55 -16.14 1.26 16.67
N VAL A 56 -16.13 2.53 17.10
CA VAL A 56 -17.24 3.15 17.83
C VAL A 56 -18.50 3.25 16.97
N VAL A 57 -18.37 3.72 15.72
CA VAL A 57 -19.50 3.79 14.79
C VAL A 57 -20.10 2.41 14.58
N LYS A 58 -19.27 1.38 14.38
CA LYS A 58 -19.73 0.02 14.19
C LYS A 58 -20.41 -0.54 15.45
N LEU A 59 -19.88 -0.26 16.63
CA LEU A 59 -20.50 -0.66 17.89
C LEU A 59 -21.89 -0.07 18.09
N ILE A 60 -22.12 1.20 17.73
CA ILE A 60 -23.42 1.86 17.84
C ILE A 60 -24.40 1.33 16.78
N HIS A 61 -23.91 1.07 15.57
CA HIS A 61 -24.77 0.63 14.47
C HIS A 61 -25.29 -0.81 14.65
N ILE A 62 -24.57 -1.70 15.33
CA ILE A 62 -25.02 -3.08 15.59
C ILE A 62 -26.37 -3.14 16.35
N PRO A 63 -26.53 -2.53 17.55
CA PRO A 63 -27.79 -2.55 18.28
C PRO A 63 -28.86 -1.74 17.56
N VAL A 64 -28.51 -0.61 16.91
CA VAL A 64 -29.47 0.18 16.13
C VAL A 64 -30.06 -0.64 14.99
N ASN A 65 -29.23 -1.34 14.22
CA ASN A 65 -29.70 -2.22 13.15
C ASN A 65 -30.54 -3.38 13.70
N ASN A 66 -30.17 -3.95 14.85
CA ASN A 66 -30.94 -5.01 15.49
C ASN A 66 -32.34 -4.55 15.95
N ILE A 67 -32.47 -3.32 16.49
CA ILE A 67 -33.75 -2.74 16.88
C ILE A 67 -34.59 -2.37 15.65
N LEU A 68 -33.97 -1.81 14.61
CA LEU A 68 -34.68 -1.37 13.41
C LEU A 68 -35.17 -2.55 12.56
N VAL A 69 -34.37 -3.61 12.43
CA VAL A 69 -34.70 -4.79 11.62
C VAL A 69 -35.57 -5.79 12.37
N GLY A 70 -35.44 -5.87 13.70
CA GLY A 70 -36.27 -6.75 14.55
C GLY A 70 -37.58 -6.12 15.01
N GLY A 71 -37.82 -4.85 14.69
CA GLY A 71 -39.07 -4.13 14.93
C GLY A 71 -40.08 -4.20 13.78
N ALA A 72 -39.80 -5.05 12.77
CA ALA A 72 -40.70 -5.39 11.66
C ALA A 72 -41.30 -6.79 11.86
#